data_AF-A0A7V6UAM4-F1
#
_entry.id   AF-A0A7V6UAM4-F1
#
_cell.length_a   1.000
_cell.length_b   1.000
_cell.length_c   1.000
_cell.angle_alpha   90.00
_cell.angle_beta   90.00
_cell.angle_gamma   90.00
#
_symmetry.space_group_name_H-M   'P 1'
#
loop_
_entity.id
_entity.type
_entity.pdbx_description
1 polymer ?
#
loop_
_entity_poly.entity_id
_entity_poly.type
_entity_poly.pdbx_seq_one_letter_code
_entity_poly.pdbx_strand_id
1 'polypeptide(L)' 'MALGDDFDGYDRTIDTHIKNIRQKIETDPKNPKYILTVHGIGYRFVGD' A
#
# COMPACT_ATOMS: atom_id res chain seq x y z
N MET A 1 -20.16 -3.33 15.66
CA MET A 1 -18.73 -3.71 15.72
C MET A 1 -18.43 -4.45 14.44
N ALA A 2 -17.87 -3.74 13.47
CA ALA A 2 -16.43 -3.65 13.24
C ALA A 2 -16.00 -4.83 12.37
N LEU A 3 -15.91 -4.57 11.06
CA LEU A 3 -15.36 -5.44 10.03
C LEU A 3 -13.95 -5.86 10.45
N GLY A 4 -13.82 -7.07 10.99
CA GLY A 4 -12.64 -7.48 11.74
C GLY A 4 -11.96 -8.75 11.26
N ASP A 5 -12.37 -9.36 10.13
CA ASP A 5 -11.91 -10.72 9.84
C ASP A 5 -11.69 -11.10 8.35
N ASP A 6 -11.60 -10.14 7.42
CA ASP A 6 -11.42 -10.43 5.99
C ASP A 6 -10.10 -9.90 5.38
N PHE A 7 -9.05 -9.67 6.19
CA PHE A 7 -7.82 -9.03 5.70
C PHE A 7 -6.78 -9.99 5.11
N ASP A 8 -6.71 -11.25 5.55
CA ASP A 8 -5.58 -12.14 5.20
C ASP A 8 -5.53 -12.57 3.72
N GLY A 9 -6.69 -12.69 3.06
CA GLY A 9 -6.76 -13.05 1.64
C GLY A 9 -6.62 -11.86 0.69
N TYR A 10 -7.11 -10.69 1.09
CA TYR A 10 -7.06 -9.46 0.30
C TYR A 10 -5.68 -8.79 0.33
N ASP A 11 -4.86 -9.06 1.35
CA ASP A 11 -3.56 -8.42 1.58
C ASP A 11 -2.59 -8.58 0.40
N ARG A 12 -2.47 -9.80 -0.16
CA ARG A 12 -1.58 -10.06 -1.31
C ARG A 12 -2.01 -9.34 -2.58
N THR A 13 -3.32 -9.15 -2.75
CA THR A 13 -3.86 -8.43 -3.91
C THR A 13 -3.59 -6.93 -3.76
N ILE A 14 -3.75 -6.38 -2.55
CA ILE A 14 -3.42 -4.99 -2.23
C ILE A 14 -1.94 -4.72 -2.47
N ASP A 15 -1.04 -5.57 -1.97
CA ASP A 15 0.41 -5.43 -2.16
C ASP A 15 0.79 -5.37 -3.63
N THR A 16 0.18 -6.23 -4.45
CA THR A 16 0.40 -6.26 -5.91
C THR A 16 -0.04 -4.95 -6.55
N HIS A 17 -1.20 -4.43 -6.18
CA HIS A 17 -1.69 -3.15 -6.69
C HIS A 17 -0.80 -1.99 -6.23
N ILE A 18 -0.41 -1.94 -4.96
CA ILE A 18 0.48 -0.90 -4.44
C ILE A 18 1.84 -0.94 -5.15
N LYS A 19 2.40 -2.13 -5.37
CA LYS A 19 3.63 -2.30 -6.14
C LYS A 19 3.46 -1.73 -7.57
N ASN A 20 2.38 -2.09 -8.25
CA ASN A 20 2.11 -1.62 -9.61
C ASN A 20 1.89 -0.11 -9.68
N ILE A 21 1.24 0.49 -8.68
CA ILE A 21 1.04 1.94 -8.61
C ILE A 21 2.37 2.64 -8.35
N ARG A 22 3.16 2.19 -7.37
CA ARG A 22 4.49 2.75 -7.08
C ARG A 22 5.39 2.73 -8.31
N GLN A 23 5.38 1.64 -9.10
CA GLN A 23 6.14 1.56 -10.35
C GLN A 23 5.73 2.62 -11.39
N LYS A 24 4.50 3.12 -11.34
CA LYS A 24 3.98 4.12 -12.29
C LYS A 24 4.20 5.56 -11.83
N ILE A 25 4.13 5.82 -10.52
CA ILE A 25 4.10 7.18 -9.97
C ILE A 25 5.39 7.59 -9.25
N GLU A 26 6.15 6.63 -8.72
CA GLU A 26 7.39 6.91 -8.00
C GLU A 26 8.55 7.01 -8.98
N THR A 27 9.46 7.95 -8.74
CA THR A 27 10.73 8.01 -9.48
C THR A 27 11.63 6.81 -9.14
N ASP A 28 11.64 6.40 -7.87
CA ASP A 28 12.31 5.19 -7.40
C ASP A 28 11.34 4.38 -6.51
N PRO A 29 10.77 3.28 -7.01
CA PRO A 29 9.85 2.45 -6.26
C PRO A 29 10.44 1.79 -5.00
N LYS A 30 11.77 1.71 -4.88
CA LYS A 30 12.45 1.21 -3.67
C LYS A 30 12.52 2.27 -2.57
N ASN A 31 12.41 3.54 -2.94
CA ASN A 31 12.39 4.70 -2.04
C ASN A 31 11.10 5.51 -2.29
N PRO A 32 9.92 4.95 -1.96
CA PRO A 32 8.64 5.57 -2.31
C PRO A 32 8.42 6.87 -1.52
N LYS A 33 7.94 7.90 -2.21
CA LYS A 33 7.65 9.23 -1.66
C LYS A 33 6.16 9.54 -1.59
N TYR A 34 5.34 8.96 -2.46
CA TYR A 34 3.90 9.24 -2.53
C TYR A 34 3.07 8.22 -1.77
N ILE A 35 3.44 6.93 -1.81
CA ILE A 35 2.73 5.87 -1.08
C ILE A 35 3.67 5.22 -0.07
N LEU A 36 3.44 5.45 1.22
CA LEU A 36 4.24 4.91 2.32
C LEU A 36 3.59 3.68 2.93
N THR A 37 4.42 2.72 3.36
CA THR A 37 3.97 1.56 4.13
C THR A 37 3.99 1.91 5.61
N VAL A 38 2.87 1.69 6.28
CA VAL A 38 2.70 1.86 7.72
C VAL A 38 2.50 0.47 8.32
N HIS A 39 3.56 -0.08 8.93
CA HIS A 39 3.54 -1.44 9.44
C HIS A 39 2.42 -1.67 10.47
N GLY A 40 1.68 -2.77 10.32
CA GLY A 40 0.54 -3.11 11.16
C GLY A 40 -0.73 -2.31 10.89
N ILE A 41 -0.71 -1.41 9.90
CA ILE A 41 -1.87 -0.57 9.53
C ILE A 41 -2.19 -0.68 8.04
N GLY A 42 -1.19 -0.65 7.16
CA GLY A 42 -1.36 -0.74 5.71
C GLY A 42 -0.56 0.33 4.96
N TYR A 43 -1.22 1.06 4.04
CA TYR A 43 -0.58 2.01 3.14
C TYR A 43 -1.18 3.41 3.28
N ARG A 44 -0.34 4.44 3.17
CA ARG A 44 -0.75 5.84 3.26
C ARG A 44 -0.27 6.62 2.04
N PHE A 45 -1.18 7.36 1.41
CA PHE A 45 -0.84 8.35 0.40
C PHE A 45 -0.46 9.67 1.07
N VAL A 46 0.67 10.26 0.66
CA VAL A 46 1.23 11.50 1.22
C VAL A 46 1.64 12.51 0.14
N GLY A 47 1.10 12.37 -1.08
CA GLY A 47 1.30 13.39 -2.11
C GLY A 47 0.65 14.71 -1.70
N ASP A 48 1.38 15.81 -1.91
CA ASP A 48 0.88 17.18 -1.82
C ASP A 48 -0.11 17.51 -2.95
#